data_AF-A0A662VG25-F1
#
_entry.id   AF-A0A662VG25-F1
#
_cell.length_a   1.000
_cell.length_b   1.000
_cell.length_c   1.000
_cell.angle_alpha   90.00
_cell.angle_beta   90.00
_cell.angle_gamma   90.00
#
_symmetry.space_group_name_H-M   'P 1'
#
loop_
_entity.id
_entity.type
_entity.pdbx_description
1 polymer ?
#
loop_
_entity_poly.entity_id
_entity_poly.type
_entity_poly.pdbx_seq_one_letter_code
_entity_poly.pdbx_strand_id
1 'polypeptide(L)'
;MYYGLIKIMNIGLIALILLSIIYVPSVIVFTHGPGGQGTTTPSITNTNTPSTTTTKPSPTATESTTTTSIPSTTTVPPTPETTVTTSPEQTTTTTTSEQSEEDEVNETDNGEVRIKINVSISYDMAIKLAYDVRNVSYPIIQWGREHNVSIAETILRVGDSFLERAENEAAMNKTPAAVHAMVAAIHYSHAPIIAYPVLAITMKQYVGHGNYTLKLMAECVINKSKELKGVLLEAADIYTDLGYELPDGFEEEISVIEQQISSVEELLGKGNVTEAYRQAMRIYHDLVVLYGKLIKAIITITLKIEPTGRVTTKLIQRKTPVKELDIVINKLPQHIREKVAEKLRNKEHIHWKELMGTISEVAKQYREQIREKVMERIVGIIFSVIMRASHIPNDTGKAIMKWRMKNHLMSAPSLRSYIVELVKNVTKENENLTSIELLKECLHILSEKISVETGIEINLEQILESMIKIYITPSKGRR
;
A
#
# COMPACT_ATOMS: atom_id res chain seq x y z
N MET A 1 -2.09 -3.08 6.82
CA MET A 1 -1.16 -3.49 5.74
C MET A 1 -0.32 -4.74 6.06
N TYR A 2 -0.29 -5.24 7.32
CA TYR A 2 0.49 -6.43 7.71
C TYR A 2 -0.19 -7.80 7.47
N TYR A 3 -1.50 -7.85 7.20
CA TYR A 3 -2.24 -9.11 7.01
C TYR A 3 -2.04 -9.77 5.63
N GLY A 4 -1.56 -9.03 4.62
CA GLY A 4 -1.30 -9.58 3.28
C GLY A 4 -0.03 -10.42 3.20
N LEU A 5 1.01 -10.06 3.97
CA LEU A 5 2.30 -10.77 3.99
C LEU A 5 2.22 -12.11 4.76
N ILE A 6 1.38 -12.20 5.79
CA ILE A 6 1.17 -13.43 6.57
C ILE A 6 0.45 -14.52 5.74
N LYS A 7 -0.48 -14.14 4.85
CA LYS A 7 -1.14 -15.09 3.94
C LYS A 7 -0.20 -15.65 2.86
N ILE A 8 0.76 -14.86 2.37
CA ILE A 8 1.73 -15.31 1.36
C ILE A 8 2.79 -16.23 1.99
N MET A 9 3.19 -15.98 3.23
CA MET A 9 4.11 -16.87 3.98
C MET A 9 3.51 -18.25 4.29
N ASN A 10 2.21 -18.34 4.61
CA ASN A 10 1.56 -19.63 4.89
C ASN A 10 1.37 -20.50 3.63
N ILE A 11 1.17 -19.89 2.46
CA ILE A 11 1.09 -20.63 1.18
C ILE A 11 2.48 -21.15 0.77
N GLY A 12 3.54 -20.37 1.03
CA GLY A 12 4.92 -20.80 0.81
C GLY A 12 5.35 -21.96 1.70
N LEU A 13 4.96 -21.97 2.98
CA LEU A 13 5.29 -23.03 3.94
C LEU A 13 4.58 -24.36 3.60
N ILE A 14 3.31 -24.30 3.18
CA ILE A 14 2.54 -25.49 2.75
C ILE A 14 3.07 -26.04 1.41
N ALA A 15 3.49 -25.18 0.48
CA ALA A 15 4.14 -25.60 -0.76
C ALA A 15 5.52 -26.24 -0.52
N LEU A 16 6.27 -25.77 0.49
CA LEU A 16 7.56 -26.35 0.92
C LEU A 16 7.38 -27.73 1.58
N ILE A 17 6.31 -27.91 2.37
CA ILE A 17 5.94 -29.21 2.97
C ILE A 17 5.47 -30.20 1.88
N LEU A 18 4.82 -29.73 0.81
CA LEU A 18 4.44 -30.59 -0.32
C LEU A 18 5.59 -30.89 -1.28
N LEU A 19 6.58 -30.00 -1.40
CA LEU A 19 7.81 -30.23 -2.18
C LEU A 19 8.78 -31.19 -1.47
N SER A 20 8.85 -31.16 -0.13
CA SER A 20 9.68 -32.10 0.64
C SER A 20 9.14 -33.54 0.62
N ILE A 21 7.85 -33.74 0.32
CA ILE A 21 7.23 -35.06 0.14
C ILE A 21 7.58 -35.69 -1.21
N ILE A 22 8.05 -34.91 -2.20
CA ILE A 22 8.24 -35.37 -3.59
C ILE A 22 9.72 -35.53 -3.98
N TYR A 23 10.66 -34.95 -3.22
CA TYR A 23 12.10 -34.99 -3.52
C TYR A 23 12.89 -35.94 -2.59
N VAL A 24 12.75 -37.25 -2.81
CA VAL A 24 13.75 -38.25 -2.39
C VAL A 24 14.20 -38.99 -3.65
N PRO A 25 15.40 -38.72 -4.19
CA PRO A 25 15.96 -39.58 -5.22
C PRO A 25 16.36 -40.92 -4.58
N SER A 26 15.92 -42.00 -5.21
CA SER A 26 16.41 -43.34 -4.95
C SER A 26 17.90 -43.41 -5.34
N VAL A 27 18.77 -43.43 -4.35
CA VAL A 27 20.13 -43.97 -4.49
C VAL A 27 20.30 -45.06 -3.44
N ILE A 28 20.31 -46.29 -3.93
CA ILE A 28 20.72 -47.48 -3.21
C ILE A 28 22.25 -47.46 -3.17
N VAL A 29 22.84 -47.35 -1.97
CA VAL A 29 24.19 -47.87 -1.69
C VAL A 29 24.15 -48.59 -0.34
N PHE A 30 24.48 -49.87 -0.40
CA PHE A 30 24.71 -50.76 0.74
C PHE A 30 25.95 -50.32 1.54
N THR A 31 25.85 -50.20 2.86
CA THR A 31 26.91 -50.61 3.82
C THR A 31 26.32 -50.87 5.21
N HIS A 32 26.91 -51.84 5.92
CA HIS A 32 26.55 -52.35 7.24
C HIS A 32 26.98 -51.44 8.41
N GLY A 33 26.25 -51.51 9.53
CA GLY A 33 26.85 -51.52 10.89
C GLY A 33 26.32 -50.47 11.89
N PRO A 34 26.24 -50.79 13.21
CA PRO A 34 25.19 -50.26 14.10
C PRO A 34 25.68 -49.38 15.28
N GLY A 35 24.77 -48.63 15.92
CA GLY A 35 24.89 -48.33 17.36
C GLY A 35 24.23 -47.04 17.91
N GLY A 36 23.39 -47.20 18.95
CA GLY A 36 23.13 -46.25 20.06
C GLY A 36 22.04 -45.19 19.84
N GLN A 37 20.79 -45.36 20.32
CA GLN A 37 20.26 -45.08 21.68
C GLN A 37 20.43 -43.64 22.21
N GLY A 38 19.31 -43.03 22.65
CA GLY A 38 19.34 -41.90 23.59
C GLY A 38 18.15 -40.94 23.57
N THR A 39 17.07 -41.29 24.27
CA THR A 39 15.93 -40.44 24.67
C THR A 39 16.28 -39.48 25.83
N THR A 40 15.71 -38.27 25.90
CA THR A 40 15.07 -37.73 27.12
C THR A 40 14.31 -36.40 26.94
N THR A 41 13.25 -36.30 27.75
CA THR A 41 12.15 -35.35 27.93
C THR A 41 12.56 -34.02 28.62
N PRO A 42 11.77 -32.91 28.51
CA PRO A 42 12.14 -31.59 29.02
C PRO A 42 11.65 -31.32 30.46
N SER A 43 12.26 -30.32 31.11
CA SER A 43 11.87 -29.82 32.44
C SER A 43 11.43 -28.35 32.38
N ILE A 44 10.36 -28.08 33.12
CA ILE A 44 9.67 -26.80 33.34
C ILE A 44 10.37 -26.03 34.47
N THR A 45 10.40 -24.69 34.42
CA THR A 45 10.45 -23.87 35.64
C THR A 45 9.72 -22.54 35.46
N ASN A 46 8.71 -22.33 36.30
CA ASN A 46 7.99 -21.09 36.56
C ASN A 46 8.80 -20.18 37.49
N THR A 47 8.67 -18.86 37.33
CA THR A 47 8.85 -17.93 38.46
C THR A 47 7.91 -16.74 38.35
N ASN A 48 7.06 -16.59 39.37
CA ASN A 48 6.19 -15.45 39.66
C ASN A 48 6.97 -14.38 40.45
N THR A 49 6.66 -13.10 40.28
CA THR A 49 6.70 -12.05 41.34
C THR A 49 5.97 -10.78 40.87
N PRO A 50 5.54 -9.87 41.78
CA PRO A 50 4.16 -9.36 41.79
C PRO A 50 4.07 -7.84 41.59
N SER A 51 2.85 -7.37 41.33
CA SER A 51 2.47 -5.97 41.19
C SER A 51 2.14 -5.33 42.54
N THR A 52 2.53 -4.06 42.72
CA THR A 52 2.05 -3.17 43.78
C THR A 52 1.35 -1.96 43.18
N THR A 53 0.12 -1.73 43.60
CA THR A 53 -0.74 -0.60 43.25
C THR A 53 -0.68 0.43 44.37
N THR A 54 -0.68 1.71 44.05
CA THR A 54 -0.91 2.79 45.04
C THR A 54 -1.80 3.85 44.41
N THR A 55 -2.83 4.24 45.17
CA THR A 55 -3.93 5.14 44.83
C THR A 55 -3.78 6.52 45.48
N LYS A 56 -4.48 7.51 44.87
CA LYS A 56 -5.07 8.78 45.40
C LYS A 56 -4.19 10.05 45.45
N PRO A 57 -4.77 11.28 45.54
CA PRO A 57 -6.07 11.83 45.05
C PRO A 57 -5.95 13.14 44.21
N SER A 58 -7.11 13.56 43.68
CA SER A 58 -7.50 14.86 43.07
C SER A 58 -7.36 16.08 44.01
N PRO A 59 -7.26 17.32 43.45
CA PRO A 59 -8.34 18.29 43.72
C PRO A 59 -8.70 19.24 42.54
N THR A 60 -9.85 19.88 42.76
CA THR A 60 -10.65 20.83 41.96
C THR A 60 -10.29 22.32 42.23
N ALA A 61 -10.39 23.19 41.22
CA ALA A 61 -10.83 24.62 41.28
C ALA A 61 -10.74 25.20 39.83
N THR A 62 -11.78 25.69 39.17
CA THR A 62 -12.67 26.88 39.35
C THR A 62 -12.04 28.22 38.96
N GLU A 63 -12.59 28.78 37.87
CA GLU A 63 -12.75 30.20 37.45
C GLU A 63 -11.56 31.18 37.49
N SER A 64 -11.30 31.85 36.35
CA SER A 64 -11.74 33.25 36.16
C SER A 64 -11.30 33.82 34.80
N THR A 65 -12.29 34.43 34.15
CA THR A 65 -12.24 35.35 33.02
C THR A 65 -11.44 36.61 33.36
N THR A 66 -10.60 37.09 32.43
CA THR A 66 -10.32 38.54 32.35
C THR A 66 -10.06 38.95 30.91
N THR A 67 -11.05 39.63 30.35
CA THR A 67 -11.03 40.42 29.13
C THR A 67 -10.13 41.65 29.36
N THR A 68 -9.25 41.97 28.42
CA THR A 68 -8.70 43.34 28.32
C THR A 68 -8.57 43.71 26.86
N SER A 69 -9.14 44.86 26.55
CA SER A 69 -9.41 45.45 25.24
C SER A 69 -8.51 46.66 24.99
N ILE A 70 -8.04 46.81 23.73
CA ILE A 70 -7.82 48.07 22.97
C ILE A 70 -6.58 48.93 23.42
N PRO A 71 -5.87 49.73 22.57
CA PRO A 71 -6.21 50.25 21.22
C PRO A 71 -5.17 50.12 20.09
N SER A 72 -5.71 50.35 18.89
CA SER A 72 -5.08 50.75 17.64
C SER A 72 -4.29 52.06 17.74
N THR A 73 -3.18 52.16 16.98
CA THR A 73 -2.75 53.46 16.43
C THR A 73 -2.12 53.30 15.06
N THR A 74 -2.70 54.03 14.12
CA THR A 74 -2.32 54.20 12.72
C THR A 74 -1.30 55.34 12.60
N THR A 75 -0.19 55.12 11.88
CA THR A 75 0.60 56.24 11.33
C THR A 75 1.38 55.81 10.08
N VAL A 76 0.89 56.28 8.93
CA VAL A 76 1.58 56.56 7.64
C VAL A 76 2.09 58.02 7.71
N PRO A 77 2.98 58.65 6.88
CA PRO A 77 3.73 58.33 5.62
C PRO A 77 5.25 58.73 5.72
N PRO A 78 6.07 59.04 4.66
CA PRO A 78 5.88 59.04 3.19
C PRO A 78 6.95 58.36 2.31
N THR A 79 6.51 58.12 1.08
CA THR A 79 7.23 57.93 -0.19
C THR A 79 8.18 59.08 -0.55
N PRO A 80 9.23 58.82 -1.33
CA PRO A 80 9.65 59.75 -2.37
C PRO A 80 9.65 59.12 -3.77
N GLU A 81 9.08 59.88 -4.71
CA GLU A 81 9.35 59.86 -6.16
C GLU A 81 10.87 60.00 -6.38
N THR A 82 11.56 59.56 -7.43
CA THR A 82 11.43 59.79 -8.88
C THR A 82 12.64 58.99 -9.44
N THR A 83 12.67 58.39 -10.63
CA THR A 83 13.06 59.09 -11.87
C THR A 83 13.16 58.04 -12.98
N VAL A 84 12.54 58.36 -14.12
CA VAL A 84 12.64 57.68 -15.40
C VAL A 84 13.90 58.14 -16.12
N THR A 85 14.71 57.20 -16.63
CA THR A 85 15.63 57.48 -17.75
C THR A 85 15.57 56.33 -18.75
N THR A 86 15.15 56.66 -19.96
CA THR A 86 15.04 55.82 -21.15
C THR A 86 16.32 55.83 -22.00
N SER A 87 16.45 54.78 -22.83
CA SER A 87 17.07 54.73 -24.19
C SER A 87 18.51 54.20 -24.29
N PRO A 88 18.94 53.66 -25.46
CA PRO A 88 18.41 52.51 -26.20
C PRO A 88 19.51 51.50 -26.65
N GLU A 89 19.08 50.45 -27.36
CA GLU A 89 19.81 49.76 -28.45
C GLU A 89 20.92 48.73 -28.09
N GLN A 90 20.68 47.44 -28.38
CA GLN A 90 21.27 46.75 -29.53
C GLN A 90 20.93 45.25 -29.55
N THR A 91 20.48 44.84 -30.73
CA THR A 91 20.26 43.48 -31.21
C THR A 91 21.61 42.78 -31.47
N THR A 92 21.86 41.63 -30.84
CA THR A 92 22.82 40.67 -31.37
C THR A 92 22.30 39.25 -31.20
N THR A 93 21.90 38.69 -32.33
CA THR A 93 21.65 37.26 -32.54
C THR A 93 22.99 36.53 -32.51
N THR A 94 23.20 35.63 -31.54
CA THR A 94 24.29 34.65 -31.60
C THR A 94 23.73 33.27 -31.34
N THR A 95 23.58 32.52 -32.43
CA THR A 95 23.45 31.07 -32.45
C THR A 95 24.78 30.48 -31.97
N THR A 96 24.77 29.70 -30.89
CA THR A 96 25.88 28.78 -30.58
C THR A 96 25.28 27.48 -30.04
N SER A 97 25.53 26.43 -30.81
CA SER A 97 25.19 25.04 -30.57
C SER A 97 25.98 24.45 -29.41
N GLU A 98 25.32 23.55 -28.68
CA GLU A 98 25.85 22.33 -28.05
C GLU A 98 27.29 22.37 -27.51
N GLN A 99 27.40 22.41 -26.18
CA GLN A 99 28.36 21.55 -25.51
C GLN A 99 27.78 21.07 -24.17
N SER A 100 27.59 19.76 -24.11
CA SER A 100 27.25 18.99 -22.91
C SER A 100 28.33 19.18 -21.85
N GLU A 101 28.02 19.93 -20.80
CA GLU A 101 28.77 19.83 -19.55
C GLU A 101 28.33 18.55 -18.82
N GLU A 102 29.17 17.53 -18.99
CA GLU A 102 29.25 16.38 -18.11
C GLU A 102 29.63 16.89 -16.71
N ASP A 103 28.63 17.13 -15.86
CA ASP A 103 28.87 17.35 -14.44
C ASP A 103 29.35 16.04 -13.79
N GLU A 104 30.66 16.04 -13.55
CA GLU A 104 31.45 15.06 -12.84
C GLU A 104 30.82 14.69 -11.48
N VAL A 105 30.49 13.40 -11.33
CA VAL A 105 29.86 12.84 -10.14
C VAL A 105 30.90 12.74 -9.03
N ASN A 106 30.98 13.77 -8.18
CA ASN A 106 31.57 13.62 -6.86
C ASN A 106 30.61 12.83 -5.96
N GLU A 107 30.89 11.53 -5.82
CA GLU A 107 30.38 10.65 -4.76
C GLU A 107 30.87 11.19 -3.41
N THR A 108 29.97 11.81 -2.64
CA THR A 108 30.18 11.97 -1.20
C THR A 108 29.35 10.93 -0.47
N ASP A 109 30.06 10.12 0.32
CA ASP A 109 29.67 8.87 0.95
C ASP A 109 28.85 9.06 2.25
N ASN A 110 27.96 10.05 2.27
CA ASN A 110 27.04 10.27 3.38
C ASN A 110 25.62 10.14 2.84
N GLY A 111 24.77 9.37 3.51
CA GLY A 111 23.40 9.00 3.12
C GLY A 111 22.39 10.15 2.99
N GLU A 112 22.80 11.28 2.42
CA GLU A 112 21.97 12.39 2.03
C GLU A 112 21.18 12.03 0.77
N VAL A 113 19.86 12.11 0.89
CA VAL A 113 18.94 12.00 -0.23
C VAL A 113 19.16 13.23 -1.14
N ARG A 114 19.94 13.09 -2.21
CA ARG A 114 20.09 14.14 -3.22
C ARG A 114 18.79 14.25 -4.04
N ILE A 115 18.03 15.32 -3.81
CA ILE A 115 16.83 15.68 -4.57
C ILE A 115 17.28 16.50 -5.79
N LYS A 116 17.05 16.00 -7.02
CA LYS A 116 17.19 16.82 -8.23
C LYS A 116 15.80 17.38 -8.59
N ILE A 117 15.64 18.69 -8.47
CA ILE A 117 14.44 19.41 -8.91
C ILE A 117 14.57 19.64 -10.41
N ASN A 118 13.67 19.08 -11.21
CA ASN A 118 13.74 19.12 -12.68
C ASN A 118 13.05 20.36 -13.28
N VAL A 119 12.67 21.32 -12.45
CA VAL A 119 12.02 22.58 -12.82
C VAL A 119 12.99 23.70 -12.44
N SER A 120 13.35 24.56 -13.39
CA SER A 120 14.11 25.78 -13.10
C SER A 120 13.20 26.78 -12.38
N ILE A 121 13.13 26.65 -11.05
CA ILE A 121 12.33 27.51 -10.18
C ILE A 121 13.24 28.64 -9.67
N SER A 122 12.84 29.89 -9.89
CA SER A 122 13.54 31.03 -9.29
C SER A 122 13.32 31.06 -7.78
N TYR A 123 14.28 31.62 -7.04
CA TYR A 123 14.14 31.81 -5.59
C TYR A 123 12.82 32.50 -5.22
N ASP A 124 12.47 33.58 -5.92
CA ASP A 124 11.26 34.37 -5.64
C ASP A 124 9.98 33.53 -5.80
N MET A 125 9.96 32.60 -6.76
CA MET A 125 8.85 31.67 -6.94
C MET A 125 8.84 30.58 -5.87
N ALA A 126 10.00 30.03 -5.52
CA ALA A 126 10.13 28.99 -4.50
C ALA A 126 9.73 29.51 -3.10
N ILE A 127 10.20 30.70 -2.73
CA ILE A 127 9.90 31.31 -1.42
C ILE A 127 8.41 31.68 -1.33
N LYS A 128 7.83 32.26 -2.40
CA LYS A 128 6.39 32.51 -2.48
C LYS A 128 5.61 31.21 -2.29
N LEU A 129 5.96 30.15 -3.04
CA LEU A 129 5.31 28.85 -2.91
C LEU A 129 5.37 28.31 -1.47
N ALA A 130 6.53 28.43 -0.81
CA ALA A 130 6.69 27.98 0.56
C ALA A 130 5.75 28.73 1.51
N TYR A 131 5.65 30.05 1.37
CA TYR A 131 4.73 30.89 2.14
C TYR A 131 3.26 30.57 1.87
N ASP A 132 2.86 30.45 0.61
CA ASP A 132 1.47 30.17 0.24
C ASP A 132 1.02 28.81 0.78
N VAL A 133 1.85 27.77 0.60
CA VAL A 133 1.55 26.44 1.13
C VAL A 133 1.57 26.45 2.65
N ARG A 134 2.50 27.17 3.28
CA ARG A 134 2.52 27.32 4.75
C ARG A 134 1.23 27.92 5.27
N ASN A 135 0.78 29.02 4.67
CA ASN A 135 -0.41 29.76 5.10
C ASN A 135 -1.68 28.91 4.95
N VAL A 136 -1.86 28.24 3.81
CA VAL A 136 -3.03 27.36 3.59
C VAL A 136 -2.97 26.07 4.42
N SER A 137 -1.78 25.58 4.74
CA SER A 137 -1.61 24.45 5.67
C SER A 137 -1.74 24.83 7.15
N TYR A 138 -1.65 26.12 7.49
CA TYR A 138 -1.58 26.55 8.89
C TYR A 138 -2.83 26.21 9.70
N PRO A 139 -4.08 26.38 9.20
CA PRO A 139 -5.29 26.01 9.95
C PRO A 139 -5.27 24.56 10.45
N ILE A 140 -4.94 23.59 9.58
CA ILE A 140 -4.89 22.18 9.99
C ILE A 140 -3.70 21.84 10.89
N ILE A 141 -2.57 22.56 10.75
CA ILE A 141 -1.44 22.43 11.67
C ILE A 141 -1.86 22.91 13.06
N GLN A 142 -2.44 24.10 13.15
CA GLN A 142 -2.87 24.71 14.41
C GLN A 142 -3.95 23.86 15.10
N TRP A 143 -4.96 23.40 14.35
CA TRP A 143 -5.97 22.46 14.83
C TRP A 143 -5.35 21.15 15.34
N GLY A 144 -4.33 20.62 14.65
CA GLY A 144 -3.58 19.45 15.12
C GLY A 144 -2.85 19.68 16.45
N ARG A 145 -2.25 20.85 16.64
CA ARG A 145 -1.55 21.22 17.88
C ARG A 145 -2.51 21.33 19.06
N GLU A 146 -3.69 21.91 18.85
CA GLU A 146 -4.77 21.97 19.85
C GLU A 146 -5.22 20.57 20.31
N HIS A 147 -5.08 19.57 19.44
CA HIS A 147 -5.36 18.16 19.72
C HIS A 147 -4.13 17.35 20.15
N ASN A 148 -3.01 18.01 20.48
CA ASN A 148 -1.75 17.39 20.92
C ASN A 148 -1.16 16.38 19.91
N VAL A 149 -1.30 16.66 18.61
CA VAL A 149 -0.74 15.82 17.56
C VAL A 149 0.73 16.18 17.30
N SER A 150 1.66 15.29 17.66
CA SER A 150 3.10 15.50 17.53
C SER A 150 3.60 15.71 16.09
N ILE A 151 2.93 15.12 15.09
CA ILE A 151 3.28 15.33 13.69
C ILE A 151 3.00 16.76 13.22
N ALA A 152 2.03 17.47 13.83
CA ALA A 152 1.75 18.87 13.52
C ALA A 152 2.95 19.77 13.90
N GLU A 153 3.47 19.60 15.12
CA GLU A 153 4.68 20.30 15.58
C GLU A 153 5.92 19.95 14.74
N THR A 154 6.02 18.69 14.31
CA THR A 154 7.15 18.25 13.48
C THR A 154 7.11 18.90 12.10
N ILE A 155 5.94 18.94 11.45
CA ILE A 155 5.76 19.57 10.14
C ILE A 155 6.11 21.06 10.22
N LEU A 156 5.58 21.77 11.22
CA LEU A 156 5.82 23.20 11.39
C LEU A 156 7.30 23.49 11.66
N ARG A 157 7.90 22.83 12.66
CA ARG A 157 9.30 23.05 13.05
C ARG A 157 10.28 22.76 11.91
N VAL A 158 10.08 21.66 11.18
CA VAL A 158 10.98 21.30 10.07
C VAL A 158 10.76 22.23 8.88
N GLY A 159 9.51 22.55 8.55
CA GLY A 159 9.18 23.53 7.51
C GLY A 159 9.77 24.90 7.79
N ASP A 160 9.58 25.43 9.00
CA ASP A 160 10.07 26.76 9.41
C ASP A 160 11.61 26.79 9.39
N SER A 161 12.27 25.71 9.81
CA SER A 161 13.75 25.62 9.76
C SER A 161 14.30 25.68 8.34
N PHE A 162 13.63 25.05 7.36
CA PHE A 162 14.04 25.15 5.96
C PHE A 162 13.69 26.50 5.34
N LEU A 163 12.56 27.09 5.74
CA LEU A 163 12.17 28.43 5.31
C LEU A 163 13.18 29.49 5.79
N GLU A 164 13.56 29.45 7.06
CA GLU A 164 14.57 30.34 7.64
C GLU A 164 15.94 30.21 6.95
N ARG A 165 16.37 28.96 6.63
CA ARG A 165 17.59 28.74 5.85
C ARG A 165 17.51 29.35 4.46
N ALA A 166 16.36 29.20 3.79
CA ALA A 166 16.15 29.78 2.47
C ALA A 166 16.34 31.30 2.49
N GLU A 167 15.76 31.98 3.48
CA GLU A 167 15.87 33.44 3.61
C GLU A 167 17.29 33.89 3.92
N ASN A 168 17.99 33.19 4.82
CA ASN A 168 19.36 33.50 5.20
C ASN A 168 20.35 33.29 4.04
N GLU A 169 20.14 32.29 3.20
CA GLU A 169 21.03 31.96 2.08
C GLU A 169 20.74 32.79 0.82
N ALA A 170 19.55 33.40 0.71
CA ALA A 170 19.12 34.13 -0.49
C ALA A 170 20.05 35.28 -0.89
N ALA A 171 20.72 35.90 0.10
CA ALA A 171 21.68 36.98 -0.11
C ALA A 171 23.01 36.49 -0.73
N MET A 172 23.38 35.23 -0.48
CA MET A 172 24.65 34.65 -0.94
C MET A 172 24.49 33.84 -2.22
N ASN A 173 23.47 32.97 -2.27
CA ASN A 173 23.22 32.12 -3.42
C ASN A 173 21.72 31.78 -3.53
N LYS A 174 21.08 32.29 -4.59
CA LYS A 174 19.65 32.08 -4.84
C LYS A 174 19.30 30.63 -5.16
N THR A 175 20.23 29.81 -5.66
CA THR A 175 19.92 28.44 -6.07
C THR A 175 19.73 27.50 -4.86
N PRO A 176 20.68 27.37 -3.90
CA PRO A 176 20.44 26.65 -2.65
C PRO A 176 19.26 27.19 -1.86
N ALA A 177 19.10 28.52 -1.79
CA ALA A 177 17.97 29.15 -1.15
C ALA A 177 16.61 28.70 -1.76
N ALA A 178 16.52 28.62 -3.09
CA ALA A 178 15.33 28.12 -3.77
C ALA A 178 15.05 26.64 -3.43
N VAL A 179 16.09 25.81 -3.32
CA VAL A 179 15.96 24.40 -2.92
C VAL A 179 15.41 24.31 -1.49
N HIS A 180 15.95 25.08 -0.55
CA HIS A 180 15.47 25.10 0.84
C HIS A 180 14.01 25.55 0.93
N ALA A 181 13.62 26.60 0.19
CA ALA A 181 12.23 27.05 0.12
C ALA A 181 11.30 25.95 -0.44
N MET A 182 11.72 25.25 -1.49
CA MET A 182 10.96 24.11 -2.05
C MET A 182 10.80 22.96 -1.05
N VAL A 183 11.85 22.66 -0.28
CA VAL A 183 11.79 21.64 0.78
C VAL A 183 10.81 22.06 1.89
N ALA A 184 10.81 23.35 2.28
CA ALA A 184 9.83 23.89 3.21
C ALA A 184 8.38 23.70 2.68
N ALA A 185 8.12 24.09 1.43
CA ALA A 185 6.82 23.90 0.77
C ALA A 185 6.38 22.42 0.79
N ILE A 186 7.29 21.48 0.50
CA ILE A 186 7.03 20.04 0.57
C ILE A 186 6.62 19.63 1.98
N HIS A 187 7.35 20.07 3.02
CA HIS A 187 7.00 19.75 4.40
C HIS A 187 5.60 20.26 4.77
N TYR A 188 5.28 21.52 4.47
CA TYR A 188 3.94 22.07 4.71
C TYR A 188 2.85 21.34 3.93
N SER A 189 3.14 20.86 2.72
CA SER A 189 2.17 20.15 1.89
C SER A 189 1.68 18.82 2.48
N HIS A 190 2.42 18.27 3.45
CA HIS A 190 2.04 17.06 4.17
C HIS A 190 1.03 17.29 5.30
N ALA A 191 0.69 18.55 5.62
CA ALA A 191 -0.22 18.90 6.71
C ALA A 191 -1.58 18.15 6.74
N PRO A 192 -2.25 17.82 5.61
CA PRO A 192 -3.52 17.08 5.63
C PRO A 192 -3.48 15.76 6.40
N ILE A 193 -2.32 15.10 6.49
CA ILE A 193 -2.20 13.82 7.21
C ILE A 193 -2.44 13.95 8.73
N ILE A 194 -2.31 15.16 9.28
CA ILE A 194 -2.50 15.49 10.69
C ILE A 194 -3.91 15.09 11.17
N ALA A 195 -4.90 15.15 10.28
CA ALA A 195 -6.28 14.82 10.62
C ALA A 195 -6.46 13.38 11.14
N TYR A 196 -5.73 12.39 10.63
CA TYR A 196 -5.94 11.01 11.09
C TYR A 196 -5.53 10.80 12.55
N PRO A 197 -4.35 11.26 13.01
CA PRO A 197 -4.03 11.30 14.43
C PRO A 197 -5.04 12.07 15.30
N VAL A 198 -5.56 13.21 14.85
CA VAL A 198 -6.59 13.96 15.60
C VAL A 198 -7.81 13.07 15.88
N LEU A 199 -8.31 12.39 14.85
CA LEU A 199 -9.44 11.47 15.01
C LEU A 199 -9.10 10.31 15.95
N ALA A 200 -7.92 9.69 15.78
CA ALA A 200 -7.50 8.56 16.60
C ALA A 200 -7.38 8.93 18.10
N ILE A 201 -6.80 10.10 18.41
CA ILE A 201 -6.69 10.60 19.78
C ILE A 201 -8.10 10.87 20.35
N THR A 202 -8.96 11.54 19.58
CA THR A 202 -10.32 11.83 19.99
C THR A 202 -11.10 10.54 20.29
N MET A 203 -11.08 9.57 19.37
CA MET A 203 -11.74 8.28 19.58
C MET A 203 -11.19 7.54 20.81
N LYS A 204 -9.87 7.61 21.07
CA LYS A 204 -9.26 7.02 22.26
C LYS A 204 -9.78 7.64 23.56
N GLN A 205 -9.97 8.95 23.59
CA GLN A 205 -10.58 9.64 24.74
C GLN A 205 -12.01 9.14 24.99
N TYR A 206 -12.78 8.91 23.93
CA TYR A 206 -14.13 8.33 24.03
C TYR A 206 -14.11 6.87 24.52
N VAL A 207 -13.12 6.06 24.13
CA VAL A 207 -12.98 4.66 24.58
C VAL A 207 -12.55 4.55 26.05
N GLY A 208 -11.75 5.49 26.56
CA GLY A 208 -11.23 5.46 27.93
C GLY A 208 -12.26 5.58 29.04
N HIS A 209 -13.52 5.94 28.72
CA HIS A 209 -14.58 6.21 29.68
C HIS A 209 -15.59 5.06 29.91
N GLY A 210 -15.26 3.83 29.48
CA GLY A 210 -15.88 2.61 30.02
C GLY A 210 -17.24 2.19 29.46
N ASN A 211 -17.89 2.99 28.61
CA ASN A 211 -19.16 2.63 27.94
C ASN A 211 -19.10 2.97 26.44
N TYR A 212 -18.28 2.23 25.67
CA TYR A 212 -18.18 2.46 24.23
C TYR A 212 -19.33 1.78 23.49
N THR A 213 -20.01 2.53 22.64
CA THR A 213 -20.93 1.98 21.64
C THR A 213 -20.50 2.46 20.27
N LEU A 214 -20.80 1.67 19.24
CA LEU A 214 -20.53 2.07 17.86
C LEU A 214 -21.26 3.37 17.49
N LYS A 215 -22.37 3.67 18.19
CA LYS A 215 -23.14 4.91 18.04
C LYS A 215 -22.33 6.12 18.49
N LEU A 216 -21.76 6.06 19.69
CA LEU A 216 -20.87 7.11 20.20
C LEU A 216 -19.64 7.32 19.31
N MET A 217 -19.11 6.24 18.71
CA MET A 217 -18.00 6.35 17.77
C MET A 217 -18.42 7.04 16.47
N ALA A 218 -19.59 6.72 15.91
CA ALA A 218 -20.11 7.41 14.73
C ALA A 218 -20.37 8.90 15.00
N GLU A 219 -20.95 9.21 16.17
CA GLU A 219 -21.15 10.58 16.65
C GLU A 219 -19.82 11.33 16.85
N CYS A 220 -18.81 10.67 17.40
CA CYS A 220 -17.47 11.23 17.54
C CYS A 220 -16.85 11.57 16.17
N VAL A 221 -16.92 10.64 15.21
CA VAL A 221 -16.35 10.83 13.87
C VAL A 221 -17.08 11.96 13.15
N ILE A 222 -18.42 11.99 13.18
CA ILE A 222 -19.18 13.03 12.47
C ILE A 222 -18.95 14.42 13.06
N ASN A 223 -18.83 14.54 14.39
CA ASN A 223 -18.50 15.81 15.04
C ASN A 223 -17.11 16.29 14.62
N LYS A 224 -16.12 15.39 14.58
CA LYS A 224 -14.78 15.75 14.09
C LYS A 224 -14.74 16.05 12.60
N SER A 225 -15.60 15.42 11.79
CA SER A 225 -15.77 15.79 10.38
C SER A 225 -16.30 17.23 10.23
N LYS A 226 -17.26 17.65 11.07
CA LYS A 226 -17.78 19.03 11.04
C LYS A 226 -16.70 20.05 11.42
N GLU A 227 -15.89 19.76 12.43
CA GLU A 227 -14.73 20.59 12.79
C GLU A 227 -13.73 20.66 11.65
N LEU A 228 -13.32 19.51 11.07
CA LEU A 228 -12.38 19.47 9.95
C LEU A 228 -12.92 20.21 8.71
N LYS A 229 -14.23 20.17 8.47
CA LYS A 229 -14.86 21.00 7.42
C LYS A 229 -14.67 22.49 7.69
N GLY A 230 -14.84 22.94 8.93
CA GLY A 230 -14.57 24.32 9.32
C GLY A 230 -13.12 24.73 9.04
N VAL A 231 -12.16 23.89 9.45
CA VAL A 231 -10.72 24.10 9.19
C VAL A 231 -10.40 24.12 7.69
N LEU A 232 -11.07 23.29 6.90
CA LEU A 232 -10.93 23.27 5.43
C LEU A 232 -11.50 24.54 4.77
N LEU A 233 -12.64 25.04 5.25
CA LEU A 233 -13.22 26.29 4.73
C LEU A 233 -12.35 27.50 5.07
N GLU A 234 -11.80 27.57 6.29
CA GLU A 234 -10.81 28.58 6.66
C GLU A 234 -9.58 28.54 5.73
N ALA A 235 -9.10 27.33 5.42
CA ALA A 235 -8.00 27.17 4.48
C ALA A 235 -8.38 27.60 3.04
N ALA A 236 -9.63 27.40 2.63
CA ALA A 236 -10.15 27.84 1.34
C ALA A 236 -10.24 29.38 1.26
N ASP A 237 -10.66 30.03 2.35
CA ASP A 237 -10.67 31.50 2.44
C ASP A 237 -9.24 32.06 2.30
N ILE A 238 -8.27 31.52 3.05
CA ILE A 238 -6.86 31.90 2.93
C ILE A 238 -6.34 31.66 1.50
N TYR A 239 -6.73 30.54 0.88
CA TYR A 239 -6.34 30.22 -0.49
C TYR A 239 -6.84 31.27 -1.47
N THR A 240 -8.09 31.74 -1.32
CA THR A 240 -8.65 32.83 -2.14
C THR A 240 -8.04 34.20 -1.82
N ASP A 241 -7.72 34.49 -0.56
CA ASP A 241 -7.06 35.73 -0.14
C ASP A 241 -5.64 35.87 -0.72
N LEU A 242 -4.96 34.74 -0.95
CA LEU A 242 -3.68 34.68 -1.66
C LEU A 242 -3.81 34.87 -3.18
N GLY A 243 -5.04 35.05 -3.69
CA GLY A 243 -5.34 35.33 -5.09
C GLY A 243 -5.47 34.09 -5.98
N TYR A 244 -5.71 32.90 -5.41
CA TYR A 244 -5.94 31.69 -6.18
C TYR A 244 -7.44 31.40 -6.36
N GLU A 245 -7.82 30.96 -7.56
CA GLU A 245 -9.17 30.46 -7.85
C GLU A 245 -9.34 29.03 -7.31
N LEU A 246 -10.43 28.77 -6.58
CA LEU A 246 -10.68 27.46 -5.99
C LEU A 246 -10.66 26.34 -7.05
N PRO A 247 -10.18 25.13 -6.71
CA PRO A 247 -10.19 24.01 -7.64
C PRO A 247 -11.61 23.70 -8.15
N ASP A 248 -11.72 23.34 -9.44
CA ASP A 248 -12.99 22.94 -10.04
C ASP A 248 -13.73 21.90 -9.20
N GLY A 249 -15.02 22.15 -8.94
CA GLY A 249 -15.88 21.25 -8.17
C GLY A 249 -15.64 21.27 -6.65
N PHE A 250 -14.77 22.14 -6.12
CA PHE A 250 -14.51 22.21 -4.67
C PHE A 250 -15.80 22.48 -3.86
N GLU A 251 -16.59 23.49 -4.25
CA GLU A 251 -17.84 23.84 -3.57
C GLU A 251 -18.91 22.74 -3.71
N GLU A 252 -18.97 22.09 -4.89
CA GLU A 252 -19.86 20.95 -5.12
C GLU A 252 -19.51 19.77 -4.20
N GLU A 253 -18.22 19.44 -4.10
CA GLU A 253 -17.73 18.38 -3.20
C GLU A 253 -18.06 18.69 -1.72
N ILE A 254 -17.92 19.95 -1.29
CA ILE A 254 -18.34 20.39 0.05
C ILE A 254 -19.86 20.18 0.24
N SER A 255 -20.67 20.63 -0.71
CA SER A 255 -22.13 20.48 -0.65
C SER A 255 -22.54 19.00 -0.59
N VAL A 256 -21.89 18.13 -1.36
CA VAL A 256 -22.13 16.66 -1.31
C VAL A 256 -21.77 16.10 0.07
N ILE A 257 -20.64 16.53 0.64
CA ILE A 257 -20.23 16.11 1.98
C ILE A 257 -21.25 16.56 3.04
N GLU A 258 -21.80 17.77 2.94
CA GLU A 258 -22.83 18.25 3.88
C GLU A 258 -24.13 17.43 3.82
N GLN A 259 -24.54 17.04 2.62
CA GLN A 259 -25.67 16.11 2.43
C GLN A 259 -25.38 14.75 3.05
N GLN A 260 -24.16 14.22 2.86
CA GLN A 260 -23.73 12.96 3.46
C GLN A 260 -23.68 13.04 4.99
N ILE A 261 -23.27 14.18 5.57
CA ILE A 261 -23.29 14.40 7.02
C ILE A 261 -24.73 14.28 7.55
N SER A 262 -25.67 14.94 6.88
CA SER A 262 -27.09 14.88 7.24
C SER A 262 -27.66 13.44 7.15
N SER A 263 -27.27 12.68 6.12
CA SER A 263 -27.62 11.27 5.97
C SER A 263 -27.08 10.39 7.10
N VAL A 264 -25.84 10.63 7.57
CA VAL A 264 -25.27 9.91 8.72
C VAL A 264 -26.09 10.16 9.99
N GLU A 265 -26.49 11.40 10.24
CA GLU A 265 -27.31 11.75 11.42
C GLU A 265 -28.69 11.08 11.36
N GLU A 266 -29.29 11.01 10.17
CA GLU A 266 -30.55 10.29 9.96
C GLU A 266 -30.40 8.78 10.22
N LEU A 267 -29.31 8.16 9.74
CA LEU A 267 -29.01 6.75 9.99
C LEU A 267 -28.82 6.46 11.48
N LEU A 268 -28.19 7.37 12.22
CA LEU A 268 -28.06 7.28 13.68
C LEU A 268 -29.42 7.37 14.38
N GLY A 269 -30.29 8.27 13.92
CA GLY A 269 -31.66 8.41 14.42
C GLY A 269 -32.52 7.16 14.18
N LYS A 270 -32.31 6.48 13.05
CA LYS A 270 -32.97 5.20 12.69
C LYS A 270 -32.36 3.96 13.36
N GLY A 271 -31.26 4.11 14.11
CA GLY A 271 -30.57 3.00 14.76
C GLY A 271 -29.69 2.15 13.83
N ASN A 272 -29.44 2.59 12.59
CA ASN A 272 -28.52 1.90 11.66
C ASN A 272 -27.06 2.33 11.93
N VAL A 273 -26.58 1.97 13.11
CA VAL A 273 -25.32 2.47 13.68
C VAL A 273 -24.09 2.03 12.88
N THR A 274 -24.07 0.81 12.35
CA THR A 274 -22.94 0.28 11.59
C THR A 274 -22.72 1.03 10.28
N GLU A 275 -23.80 1.27 9.54
CA GLU A 275 -23.71 2.01 8.27
C GLU A 275 -23.40 3.49 8.52
N ALA A 276 -23.99 4.10 9.54
CA ALA A 276 -23.67 5.46 9.96
C ALA A 276 -22.18 5.62 10.27
N TYR A 277 -21.59 4.70 11.05
CA TYR A 277 -20.16 4.73 11.36
C TYR A 277 -19.28 4.61 10.11
N ARG A 278 -19.63 3.69 9.20
CA ARG A 278 -18.91 3.48 7.93
C ARG A 278 -18.92 4.74 7.07
N GLN A 279 -20.08 5.38 6.93
CA GLN A 279 -20.24 6.61 6.17
C GLN A 279 -19.52 7.79 6.84
N ALA A 280 -19.60 7.93 8.16
CA ALA A 280 -18.89 8.96 8.91
C ALA A 280 -17.37 8.90 8.67
N MET A 281 -16.77 7.70 8.71
CA MET A 281 -15.35 7.50 8.43
C MET A 281 -14.97 7.88 6.99
N ARG A 282 -15.85 7.58 6.03
CA ARG A 282 -15.66 7.96 4.63
C ARG A 282 -15.69 9.48 4.46
N ILE A 283 -16.68 10.16 5.04
CA ILE A 283 -16.78 11.63 5.03
C ILE A 283 -15.51 12.27 5.60
N TYR A 284 -15.02 11.75 6.74
CA TYR A 284 -13.79 12.25 7.34
C TYR A 284 -12.59 12.12 6.39
N HIS A 285 -12.47 10.97 5.73
CA HIS A 285 -11.42 10.74 4.73
C HIS A 285 -11.56 11.67 3.52
N ASP A 286 -12.77 11.87 3.01
CA ASP A 286 -13.04 12.69 1.83
C ASP A 286 -12.69 14.16 2.11
N LEU A 287 -12.96 14.69 3.32
CA LEU A 287 -12.51 16.01 3.76
C LEU A 287 -10.98 16.15 3.79
N VAL A 288 -10.25 15.13 4.27
CA VAL A 288 -8.77 15.13 4.26
C VAL A 288 -8.23 15.14 2.84
N VAL A 289 -8.84 14.37 1.94
CA VAL A 289 -8.48 14.34 0.52
C VAL A 289 -8.72 15.69 -0.12
N LEU A 290 -9.85 16.34 0.18
CA LEU A 290 -10.21 17.65 -0.35
C LEU A 290 -9.24 18.75 0.11
N TYR A 291 -8.82 18.75 1.38
CA TYR A 291 -7.75 19.62 1.87
C TYR A 291 -6.45 19.40 1.08
N GLY A 292 -6.10 18.12 0.85
CA GLY A 292 -4.94 17.78 0.03
C GLY A 292 -5.05 18.22 -1.43
N LYS A 293 -6.26 18.35 -2.00
CA LYS A 293 -6.47 18.92 -3.34
C LYS A 293 -6.17 20.42 -3.35
N LEU A 294 -6.64 21.16 -2.35
CA LEU A 294 -6.40 22.61 -2.22
C LEU A 294 -4.90 22.94 -2.22
N ILE A 295 -4.13 22.28 -1.33
CA ILE A 295 -2.67 22.42 -1.28
C ILE A 295 -1.99 22.07 -2.60
N LYS A 296 -2.41 20.96 -3.24
CA LYS A 296 -1.83 20.55 -4.53
C LYS A 296 -2.12 21.56 -5.63
N ALA A 297 -3.28 22.21 -5.61
CA ALA A 297 -3.61 23.24 -6.58
C ALA A 297 -2.63 24.42 -6.49
N ILE A 298 -2.26 24.89 -5.28
CA ILE A 298 -1.22 25.93 -5.11
C ILE A 298 0.09 25.53 -5.79
N ILE A 299 0.54 24.30 -5.55
CA ILE A 299 1.79 23.77 -6.11
C ILE A 299 1.69 23.70 -7.64
N THR A 300 0.60 23.15 -8.16
CA THR A 300 0.39 23.00 -9.61
C THR A 300 0.33 24.35 -10.33
N ILE A 301 -0.41 25.32 -9.79
CA ILE A 301 -0.57 26.66 -10.37
C ILE A 301 0.77 27.41 -10.33
N THR A 302 1.40 27.45 -9.16
CA THR A 302 2.65 28.21 -8.96
C THR A 302 3.80 27.67 -9.81
N LEU A 303 3.90 26.34 -9.92
CA LEU A 303 4.97 25.68 -10.69
C LEU A 303 4.60 25.46 -12.16
N LYS A 304 3.43 25.96 -12.61
CA LYS A 304 2.91 25.81 -13.97
C LYS A 304 2.98 24.36 -14.47
N ILE A 305 2.69 23.41 -13.58
CA ILE A 305 2.69 22.00 -13.92
C ILE A 305 1.39 21.72 -14.64
N GLU A 306 1.44 21.23 -15.88
CA GLU A 306 0.21 20.77 -16.55
C GLU A 306 -0.54 19.77 -15.67
N PRO A 307 -1.89 19.81 -15.62
CA PRO A 307 -2.74 18.99 -14.75
C PRO A 307 -2.76 17.48 -15.10
N THR A 308 -1.66 16.96 -15.66
CA THR A 308 -1.43 15.56 -15.98
C THR A 308 -0.61 14.86 -14.87
N GLY A 309 -1.30 14.19 -13.95
CA GLY A 309 -0.72 13.18 -13.04
C GLY A 309 0.00 13.69 -11.77
N ARG A 310 0.44 12.74 -10.93
CA ARG A 310 1.00 12.95 -9.57
C ARG A 310 2.15 13.98 -9.55
N VAL A 311 1.86 15.20 -9.09
CA VAL A 311 2.77 16.34 -8.90
C VAL A 311 4.13 15.95 -8.30
N THR A 312 4.13 15.03 -7.33
CA THR A 312 5.34 14.54 -6.65
C THR A 312 6.35 13.83 -7.58
N THR A 313 5.86 13.15 -8.63
CA THR A 313 6.75 12.43 -9.59
C THR A 313 7.40 13.34 -10.62
N LYS A 314 6.87 14.56 -10.82
CA LYS A 314 7.48 15.58 -11.70
C LYS A 314 8.49 16.47 -10.95
N LEU A 315 8.29 16.67 -9.64
CA LEU A 315 9.12 17.57 -8.82
C LEU A 315 10.35 16.92 -8.19
N ILE A 316 10.31 15.62 -7.93
CA ILE A 316 11.35 14.90 -7.17
C ILE A 316 11.72 13.62 -7.91
N GLN A 317 12.88 13.62 -8.58
CA GLN A 317 13.54 12.34 -8.88
C GLN A 317 14.26 11.87 -7.62
N ARG A 318 13.62 10.98 -6.86
CA ARG A 318 14.33 10.20 -5.84
C ARG A 318 15.35 9.33 -6.55
N LYS A 319 16.64 9.63 -6.41
CA LYS A 319 17.68 8.60 -6.60
C LYS A 319 17.52 7.62 -5.45
N THR A 320 16.93 6.45 -5.72
CA THR A 320 16.88 5.37 -4.74
C THR A 320 18.32 4.96 -4.45
N PRO A 321 18.81 5.04 -3.20
CA PRO A 321 20.15 4.58 -2.88
C PRO A 321 20.26 3.10 -3.25
N VAL A 322 21.34 2.73 -3.94
CA VAL A 322 21.58 1.36 -4.44
C VAL A 322 21.44 0.30 -3.34
N LYS A 323 21.77 0.67 -2.09
CA LYS A 323 21.62 -0.19 -0.91
C LYS A 323 20.18 -0.61 -0.61
N GLU A 324 19.18 0.26 -0.86
CA GLU A 324 17.75 -0.11 -0.69
C GLU A 324 17.25 -0.98 -1.85
N LEU A 325 17.79 -0.75 -3.06
CA LEU A 325 17.53 -1.56 -4.25
C LEU A 325 17.97 -3.02 -4.02
N ASP A 326 19.16 -3.21 -3.44
CA ASP A 326 19.71 -4.51 -3.09
C ASP A 326 18.84 -5.25 -2.07
N ILE A 327 18.27 -4.56 -1.08
CA ILE A 327 17.38 -5.19 -0.08
C ILE A 327 16.11 -5.74 -0.73
N VAL A 328 15.54 -5.02 -1.71
CA VAL A 328 14.34 -5.47 -2.43
C VAL A 328 14.68 -6.60 -3.40
N ILE A 329 15.78 -6.47 -4.14
CA ILE A 329 16.26 -7.48 -5.10
C ILE A 329 16.61 -8.80 -4.39
N ASN A 330 17.24 -8.73 -3.22
CA ASN A 330 17.62 -9.91 -2.44
C ASN A 330 16.42 -10.63 -1.81
N LYS A 331 15.24 -9.99 -1.74
CA LYS A 331 13.98 -10.61 -1.32
C LYS A 331 13.20 -11.24 -2.47
N LEU A 332 13.65 -11.06 -3.72
CA LEU A 332 13.03 -11.73 -4.87
C LEU A 332 13.49 -13.19 -4.95
N PRO A 333 12.64 -14.10 -5.48
CA PRO A 333 13.05 -15.45 -5.81
C PRO A 333 14.31 -15.47 -6.68
N GLN A 334 15.21 -16.44 -6.44
CA GLN A 334 16.57 -16.49 -7.02
C GLN A 334 16.61 -16.27 -8.54
N HIS A 335 15.68 -16.87 -9.29
CA HIS A 335 15.61 -16.74 -10.75
C HIS A 335 15.12 -15.37 -11.24
N ILE A 336 14.30 -14.66 -10.45
CA ILE A 336 13.91 -13.27 -10.71
C ILE A 336 15.07 -12.34 -10.38
N ARG A 337 15.72 -12.59 -9.24
CA ARG A 337 16.92 -11.87 -8.81
C ARG A 337 18.03 -11.94 -9.85
N GLU A 338 18.29 -13.10 -10.43
CA GLU A 338 19.32 -13.30 -11.47
C GLU A 338 19.01 -12.48 -12.74
N LYS A 339 17.76 -12.54 -13.25
CA LYS A 339 17.34 -11.75 -14.42
C LYS A 339 17.34 -10.24 -14.17
N VAL A 340 16.94 -9.81 -12.97
CA VAL A 340 16.96 -8.40 -12.59
C VAL A 340 18.40 -7.91 -12.41
N ALA A 341 19.27 -8.72 -11.82
CA ALA A 341 20.70 -8.42 -11.65
C ALA A 341 21.49 -8.42 -12.96
N GLU A 342 21.08 -9.21 -13.96
CA GLU A 342 21.65 -9.19 -15.31
C GLU A 342 21.29 -7.88 -16.03
N LYS A 343 20.02 -7.47 -15.98
CA LYS A 343 19.55 -6.20 -16.56
C LYS A 343 20.14 -4.95 -15.89
N LEU A 344 20.34 -5.00 -14.57
CA LEU A 344 21.04 -3.94 -13.82
C LEU A 344 22.52 -3.86 -14.19
N ARG A 345 23.19 -5.01 -14.37
CA ARG A 345 24.59 -5.05 -14.85
C ARG A 345 24.75 -4.49 -16.25
N ASN A 346 23.75 -4.66 -17.11
CA ASN A 346 23.75 -4.15 -18.48
C ASN A 346 23.34 -2.66 -18.59
N LYS A 347 23.10 -1.97 -17.47
CA LYS A 347 22.66 -0.54 -17.41
C LYS A 347 21.39 -0.23 -18.23
N GLU A 348 20.54 -1.22 -18.50
CA GLU A 348 19.35 -1.05 -19.34
C GLU A 348 18.21 -0.24 -18.65
N HIS A 349 18.32 0.02 -17.34
CA HIS A 349 17.26 0.68 -16.57
C HIS A 349 17.85 1.74 -15.62
N ILE A 350 17.69 3.01 -15.97
CA ILE A 350 18.17 4.16 -15.18
C ILE A 350 17.07 4.65 -14.21
N HIS A 351 15.81 4.19 -14.37
CA HIS A 351 14.67 4.65 -13.55
C HIS A 351 13.92 3.54 -12.79
N TRP A 352 13.59 3.82 -11.51
CA TRP A 352 12.85 2.94 -10.60
C TRP A 352 11.49 2.47 -11.14
N LYS A 353 10.78 3.33 -11.89
CA LYS A 353 9.48 2.99 -12.49
C LYS A 353 9.63 1.91 -13.57
N GLU A 354 10.70 1.98 -14.36
CA GLU A 354 11.03 0.97 -15.38
C GLU A 354 11.45 -0.34 -14.71
N LEU A 355 12.26 -0.26 -13.65
CA LEU A 355 12.64 -1.44 -12.87
C LEU A 355 11.44 -2.14 -12.24
N MET A 356 10.51 -1.40 -11.62
CA MET A 356 9.28 -1.96 -11.06
C MET A 356 8.34 -2.49 -12.15
N GLY A 357 8.30 -1.85 -13.32
CA GLY A 357 7.62 -2.35 -14.50
C GLY A 357 8.18 -3.70 -14.95
N THR A 358 9.51 -3.81 -15.03
CA THR A 358 10.21 -5.06 -15.36
C THR A 358 9.99 -6.13 -14.30
N ILE A 359 10.06 -5.81 -13.01
CA ILE A 359 9.77 -6.76 -11.93
C ILE A 359 8.32 -7.25 -12.03
N SER A 360 7.37 -6.34 -12.25
CA SER A 360 5.95 -6.69 -12.41
C SER A 360 5.72 -7.57 -13.62
N GLU A 361 6.37 -7.29 -14.75
CA GLU A 361 6.26 -8.06 -15.98
C GLU A 361 6.89 -9.45 -15.84
N VAL A 362 8.09 -9.54 -15.25
CA VAL A 362 8.74 -10.82 -14.94
C VAL A 362 7.90 -11.63 -13.95
N ALA A 363 7.33 -10.99 -12.93
CA ALA A 363 6.43 -11.64 -11.97
C ALA A 363 5.13 -12.12 -12.64
N LYS A 364 4.57 -11.35 -13.58
CA LYS A 364 3.38 -11.72 -14.36
C LYS A 364 3.66 -12.92 -15.27
N GLN A 365 4.76 -12.89 -16.02
CA GLN A 365 5.20 -14.01 -16.85
C GLN A 365 5.45 -15.27 -16.01
N TYR A 366 6.06 -15.11 -14.84
CA TYR A 366 6.30 -16.22 -13.93
C TYR A 366 5.00 -16.77 -13.32
N ARG A 367 4.06 -15.90 -12.96
CA ARG A 367 2.72 -16.31 -12.51
C ARG A 367 2.01 -17.14 -13.57
N GLU A 368 2.13 -16.75 -14.84
CA GLU A 368 1.55 -17.51 -15.95
C GLU A 368 2.24 -18.86 -16.16
N GLN A 369 3.57 -18.91 -16.09
CA GLN A 369 4.33 -20.17 -16.15
C GLN A 369 4.01 -21.11 -14.98
N ILE A 370 3.86 -20.58 -13.75
CA ILE A 370 3.41 -21.36 -12.60
C ILE A 370 2.00 -21.87 -12.83
N ARG A 371 1.09 -21.02 -13.32
CA ARG A 371 -0.31 -21.39 -13.59
C ARG A 371 -0.35 -22.55 -14.58
N GLU A 372 0.40 -22.49 -15.67
CA GLU A 372 0.50 -23.58 -16.65
C GLU A 372 1.04 -24.88 -16.04
N LYS A 373 2.13 -24.80 -15.27
CA LYS A 373 2.70 -25.98 -14.58
C LYS A 373 1.75 -26.58 -13.54
N VAL A 374 1.00 -25.73 -12.83
CA VAL A 374 -0.02 -26.16 -11.86
C VAL A 374 -1.16 -26.87 -12.59
N MET A 375 -1.64 -26.32 -13.70
CA MET A 375 -2.68 -26.92 -14.52
C MET A 375 -2.26 -28.29 -15.05
N GLU A 376 -1.02 -28.41 -15.54
CA GLU A 376 -0.47 -29.69 -15.98
C GLU A 376 -0.39 -30.72 -14.83
N ARG A 377 -0.01 -30.27 -13.62
CA ARG A 377 0.00 -31.13 -12.42
C ARG A 377 -1.40 -31.57 -12.03
N ILE A 378 -2.39 -30.68 -12.03
CA ILE A 378 -3.80 -31.02 -11.74
C ILE A 378 -4.29 -32.08 -12.72
N VAL A 379 -4.04 -31.89 -14.02
CA VAL A 379 -4.35 -32.88 -15.06
C VAL A 379 -3.71 -34.23 -14.76
N GLY A 380 -2.41 -34.24 -14.39
CA GLY A 380 -1.69 -35.46 -14.03
C GLY A 380 -2.26 -36.18 -12.79
N ILE A 381 -2.67 -35.42 -11.78
CA ILE A 381 -3.30 -35.96 -10.56
C ILE A 381 -4.65 -36.59 -10.90
N ILE A 382 -5.53 -35.86 -11.58
CA ILE A 382 -6.87 -36.36 -11.97
C ILE A 382 -6.73 -37.61 -12.85
N PHE A 383 -5.82 -37.58 -13.83
CA PHE A 383 -5.51 -38.74 -14.67
C PHE A 383 -5.12 -39.95 -13.83
N SER A 384 -4.22 -39.75 -12.86
CA SER A 384 -3.76 -40.82 -11.97
C SER A 384 -4.88 -41.36 -11.07
N VAL A 385 -5.76 -40.48 -10.58
CA VAL A 385 -6.94 -40.86 -9.78
C VAL A 385 -7.87 -41.73 -10.61
N ILE A 386 -8.26 -41.30 -11.82
CA ILE A 386 -9.16 -42.06 -12.69
C ILE A 386 -8.53 -43.41 -13.08
N MET A 387 -7.24 -43.40 -13.44
CA MET A 387 -6.53 -44.62 -13.82
C MET A 387 -6.45 -45.60 -12.64
N ARG A 388 -6.17 -45.17 -11.41
CA ARG A 388 -6.16 -46.09 -10.26
C ARG A 388 -7.57 -46.53 -9.90
N ALA A 389 -8.53 -45.61 -9.90
CA ALA A 389 -9.90 -45.90 -9.56
C ALA A 389 -10.51 -46.97 -10.48
N SER A 390 -10.19 -46.94 -11.79
CA SER A 390 -10.68 -47.95 -12.73
C SER A 390 -10.14 -49.38 -12.50
N HIS A 391 -9.10 -49.55 -11.68
CA HIS A 391 -8.53 -50.86 -11.33
C HIS A 391 -8.97 -51.35 -9.94
N ILE A 392 -9.81 -50.61 -9.23
CA ILE A 392 -10.36 -51.06 -7.95
C ILE A 392 -11.38 -52.17 -8.22
N PRO A 393 -11.30 -53.35 -7.58
CA PRO A 393 -12.14 -54.51 -7.90
C PRO A 393 -13.58 -54.42 -7.35
N ASN A 394 -14.09 -53.21 -7.13
CA ASN A 394 -15.44 -52.95 -6.59
C ASN A 394 -16.35 -52.29 -7.64
N ASP A 395 -17.58 -51.97 -7.24
CA ASP A 395 -18.57 -51.36 -8.13
C ASP A 395 -18.15 -49.97 -8.61
N THR A 396 -17.41 -49.21 -7.79
CA THR A 396 -16.80 -47.93 -8.17
C THR A 396 -15.82 -48.09 -9.33
N GLY A 397 -14.92 -49.07 -9.28
CA GLY A 397 -13.95 -49.29 -10.37
C GLY A 397 -14.61 -49.80 -11.66
N LYS A 398 -15.62 -50.66 -11.55
CA LYS A 398 -16.44 -51.09 -12.69
C LYS A 398 -17.21 -49.93 -13.32
N ALA A 399 -17.79 -49.05 -12.50
CA ALA A 399 -18.51 -47.87 -12.95
C ALA A 399 -17.60 -46.92 -13.75
N ILE A 400 -16.42 -46.61 -13.21
CA ILE A 400 -15.43 -45.74 -13.87
C ILE A 400 -14.94 -46.39 -15.18
N MET A 401 -14.71 -47.70 -15.20
CA MET A 401 -14.33 -48.41 -16.42
C MET A 401 -15.45 -48.35 -17.48
N LYS A 402 -16.70 -48.60 -17.09
CA LYS A 402 -17.88 -48.51 -17.96
C LYS A 402 -18.04 -47.10 -18.55
N TRP A 403 -17.86 -46.06 -17.73
CA TRP A 403 -17.88 -44.67 -18.17
C TRP A 403 -16.76 -44.37 -19.19
N ARG A 404 -15.53 -44.83 -18.93
CA ARG A 404 -14.41 -44.66 -19.86
C ARG A 404 -14.66 -45.34 -21.21
N MET A 405 -15.24 -46.55 -21.20
CA MET A 405 -15.61 -47.25 -22.44
C MET A 405 -16.68 -46.48 -23.22
N LYS A 406 -17.75 -46.05 -22.54
CA LYS A 406 -18.87 -45.31 -23.14
C LYS A 406 -18.43 -43.98 -23.78
N ASN A 407 -17.46 -43.29 -23.18
CA ASN A 407 -16.96 -42.00 -23.65
C ASN A 407 -15.69 -42.11 -24.52
N HIS A 408 -15.31 -43.32 -24.95
CA HIS A 408 -14.10 -43.57 -25.76
C HIS A 408 -12.77 -43.09 -25.11
N LEU A 409 -12.69 -43.11 -23.78
CA LEU A 409 -11.55 -42.67 -22.96
C LEU A 409 -10.64 -43.84 -22.52
N MET A 410 -10.60 -44.91 -23.33
CA MET A 410 -9.82 -46.11 -23.02
C MET A 410 -8.32 -45.90 -23.26
N SER A 411 -7.95 -45.08 -24.25
CA SER A 411 -6.56 -44.72 -24.49
C SER A 411 -6.09 -43.64 -23.50
N ALA A 412 -4.84 -43.72 -23.05
CA ALA A 412 -4.24 -42.70 -22.18
C ALA A 412 -4.25 -41.29 -22.80
N PRO A 413 -3.95 -41.11 -24.11
CA PRO A 413 -4.07 -39.81 -24.77
C PRO A 413 -5.50 -39.25 -24.75
N SER A 414 -6.50 -40.07 -25.09
CA SER A 414 -7.91 -39.62 -25.11
C SER A 414 -8.39 -39.18 -23.74
N LEU A 415 -8.05 -39.93 -22.68
CA LEU A 415 -8.38 -39.56 -21.31
C LEU A 415 -7.65 -38.28 -20.88
N ARG A 416 -6.36 -38.14 -21.21
CA ARG A 416 -5.59 -36.93 -20.88
C ARG A 416 -6.17 -35.69 -21.57
N SER A 417 -6.51 -35.77 -22.86
CA SER A 417 -7.12 -34.65 -23.60
C SER A 417 -8.47 -34.24 -22.99
N TYR A 418 -9.30 -35.21 -22.64
CA TYR A 418 -10.58 -34.96 -21.97
C TYR A 418 -10.40 -34.23 -20.63
N ILE A 419 -9.43 -34.65 -19.81
CA ILE A 419 -9.13 -34.01 -18.52
C ILE A 419 -8.56 -32.59 -18.74
N VAL A 420 -7.71 -32.38 -19.75
CA VAL A 420 -7.20 -31.05 -20.10
C VAL A 420 -8.34 -30.09 -20.45
N GLU A 421 -9.31 -30.53 -21.24
CA GLU A 421 -10.48 -29.72 -21.59
C GLU A 421 -11.34 -29.41 -20.36
N LEU A 422 -11.59 -30.40 -19.50
CA LEU A 422 -12.31 -30.19 -18.25
C LEU A 422 -11.64 -29.14 -17.37
N VAL A 423 -10.34 -29.30 -17.09
CA VAL A 423 -9.60 -28.37 -16.24
C VAL A 423 -9.59 -26.96 -16.85
N LYS A 424 -9.50 -26.83 -18.19
CA LYS A 424 -9.61 -25.54 -18.88
C LYS A 424 -11.00 -24.92 -18.71
N ASN A 425 -12.07 -25.69 -18.83
CA ASN A 425 -13.44 -25.19 -18.70
C ASN A 425 -13.72 -24.71 -17.27
N VAL A 426 -13.38 -25.51 -16.25
CA VAL A 426 -13.56 -25.13 -14.84
C VAL A 426 -12.74 -23.87 -14.50
N THR A 427 -11.53 -23.75 -15.06
CA THR A 427 -10.67 -22.57 -14.85
C THR A 427 -11.22 -21.31 -15.52
N LYS A 428 -11.90 -21.43 -16.66
CA LYS A 428 -12.56 -20.30 -17.34
C LYS A 428 -13.78 -19.82 -16.57
N GLU A 429 -14.55 -20.75 -16.01
CA GLU A 429 -15.75 -20.44 -15.24
C GLU A 429 -15.42 -19.90 -13.84
N ASN A 430 -14.24 -20.23 -13.29
CA ASN A 430 -13.86 -19.89 -11.93
C ASN A 430 -12.42 -19.34 -11.85
N GLU A 431 -12.23 -18.10 -12.29
CA GLU A 431 -10.90 -17.45 -12.37
C GLU A 431 -10.18 -17.26 -11.02
N ASN A 432 -10.91 -17.35 -9.90
CA ASN A 432 -10.41 -17.05 -8.55
C ASN A 432 -10.08 -18.27 -7.68
N LEU A 433 -10.23 -19.51 -8.18
CA LEU A 433 -9.95 -20.71 -7.38
C LEU A 433 -8.45 -20.87 -7.13
N THR A 434 -8.10 -21.25 -5.90
CA THR A 434 -6.76 -21.75 -5.59
C THR A 434 -6.51 -23.10 -6.28
N SER A 435 -5.26 -23.51 -6.46
CA SER A 435 -4.91 -24.76 -7.14
C SER A 435 -5.55 -26.01 -6.50
N ILE A 436 -5.76 -26.00 -5.18
CA ILE A 436 -6.39 -27.11 -4.45
C ILE A 436 -7.89 -27.11 -4.67
N GLU A 437 -8.53 -25.94 -4.60
CA GLU A 437 -9.96 -25.79 -4.87
C GLU A 437 -10.28 -26.16 -6.32
N LEU A 438 -9.45 -25.74 -7.28
CA LEU A 438 -9.59 -26.12 -8.68
C LEU A 438 -9.49 -27.65 -8.88
N LEU A 439 -8.56 -28.31 -8.19
CA LEU A 439 -8.45 -29.77 -8.22
C LEU A 439 -9.70 -30.44 -7.64
N LYS A 440 -10.18 -29.98 -6.48
CA LYS A 440 -11.38 -30.52 -5.83
C LYS A 440 -12.62 -30.34 -6.72
N GLU A 441 -12.79 -29.16 -7.29
CA GLU A 441 -13.90 -28.84 -8.19
C GLU A 441 -13.90 -29.73 -9.42
N CYS A 442 -12.74 -29.91 -10.06
CA CYS A 442 -12.61 -30.82 -11.21
C CYS A 442 -12.94 -32.27 -10.84
N LEU A 443 -12.51 -32.74 -9.66
CA LEU A 443 -12.82 -34.09 -9.17
C LEU A 443 -14.29 -34.25 -8.83
N HIS A 444 -14.93 -33.22 -8.28
CA HIS A 444 -16.35 -33.20 -7.95
C HIS A 444 -17.20 -33.30 -9.23
N ILE A 445 -16.95 -32.43 -10.22
CA ILE A 445 -17.65 -32.44 -11.51
C ILE A 445 -17.50 -33.80 -12.21
N LEU A 446 -16.29 -34.37 -12.20
CA LEU A 446 -16.07 -35.72 -12.72
C LEU A 446 -16.85 -36.78 -11.94
N SER A 447 -16.85 -36.71 -10.62
CA SER A 447 -17.56 -37.65 -9.74
C SER A 447 -19.06 -37.66 -10.04
N GLU A 448 -19.67 -36.47 -10.13
CA GLU A 448 -21.09 -36.33 -10.47
C GLU A 448 -21.39 -36.88 -11.86
N LYS A 449 -20.58 -36.51 -12.86
CA LYS A 449 -20.79 -36.94 -14.24
C LYS A 449 -20.74 -38.46 -14.38
N ILE A 450 -19.75 -39.11 -13.77
CA ILE A 450 -19.65 -40.56 -13.80
C ILE A 450 -20.82 -41.19 -13.03
N SER A 451 -21.21 -40.61 -11.90
CA SER A 451 -22.32 -41.13 -11.09
C SER A 451 -23.65 -41.10 -11.85
N VAL A 452 -23.95 -39.98 -12.52
CA VAL A 452 -25.15 -39.82 -13.36
C VAL A 452 -25.14 -40.81 -14.52
N GLU A 453 -24.01 -40.98 -15.20
CA GLU A 453 -23.93 -41.84 -16.39
C GLU A 453 -23.93 -43.34 -16.08
N THR A 454 -23.53 -43.73 -14.88
CA THR A 454 -23.37 -45.13 -14.48
C THR A 454 -24.44 -45.61 -13.50
N GLY A 455 -25.12 -44.69 -12.82
CA GLY A 455 -26.08 -44.97 -11.76
C GLY A 455 -25.45 -45.39 -10.43
N ILE A 456 -24.13 -45.23 -10.28
CA ILE A 456 -23.37 -45.62 -9.09
C ILE A 456 -22.73 -44.37 -8.50
N GLU A 457 -22.96 -44.09 -7.21
CA GLU A 457 -22.34 -42.96 -6.53
C GLU A 457 -20.82 -43.14 -6.45
N ILE A 458 -20.08 -42.14 -6.95
CA ILE A 458 -18.63 -42.13 -7.01
C ILE A 458 -18.12 -40.88 -6.30
N ASN A 459 -17.07 -41.05 -5.49
CA ASN A 459 -16.38 -39.94 -4.86
C ASN A 459 -14.87 -40.03 -5.17
N LEU A 460 -14.43 -39.30 -6.21
CA LEU A 460 -13.03 -39.31 -6.62
C LEU A 460 -12.10 -38.58 -5.64
N GLU A 461 -12.63 -37.66 -4.82
CA GLU A 461 -11.86 -36.98 -3.78
C GLU A 461 -11.43 -37.98 -2.69
N GLN A 462 -12.34 -38.85 -2.24
CA GLN A 462 -12.03 -39.92 -1.28
C GLN A 462 -10.97 -40.91 -1.82
N ILE A 463 -10.99 -41.18 -3.14
CA ILE A 463 -9.98 -42.01 -3.79
C ILE A 463 -8.62 -41.30 -3.80
N LEU A 464 -8.59 -40.00 -4.11
CA LEU A 464 -7.38 -39.20 -4.04
C LEU A 464 -6.81 -39.17 -2.60
N GLU A 465 -7.65 -38.97 -1.58
CA GLU A 465 -7.22 -39.00 -0.18
C GLU A 465 -6.63 -40.36 0.22
N SER A 466 -7.24 -41.44 -0.25
CA SER A 466 -6.74 -42.80 -0.02
C SER A 466 -5.38 -43.02 -0.70
N MET A 467 -5.21 -42.53 -1.93
CA MET A 467 -3.92 -42.53 -2.62
C MET A 467 -2.87 -41.72 -1.85
N ILE A 468 -3.22 -40.54 -1.34
CA ILE A 468 -2.31 -39.71 -0.56
C ILE A 468 -1.90 -40.41 0.74
N LYS A 469 -2.84 -41.03 1.47
CA LYS A 469 -2.55 -41.77 2.72
C LYS A 469 -1.58 -42.93 2.49
N ILE A 470 -1.71 -43.66 1.39
CA ILE A 470 -0.80 -44.77 1.03
C ILE A 470 0.62 -44.25 0.76
N TYR A 471 0.75 -43.05 0.18
CA TYR A 471 2.05 -42.46 -0.16
C TYR A 471 2.73 -41.74 1.02
N ILE A 472 1.96 -41.19 1.96
CA ILE A 472 2.49 -40.47 3.13
C ILE A 472 2.79 -41.39 4.30
N THR A 473 2.09 -42.53 4.43
CA THR A 473 2.38 -43.48 5.51
C THR A 473 3.66 -44.24 5.16
N PRO A 474 4.80 -44.01 5.84
CA PRO A 474 6.00 -44.78 5.56
C PRO A 474 5.67 -46.24 5.84
N SER A 475 5.92 -47.11 4.85
CA SER A 475 5.77 -48.56 4.94
C SER A 475 6.48 -49.09 6.21
N LYS A 476 5.77 -49.17 7.33
CA LYS A 476 6.20 -49.92 8.50
C LYS A 476 6.04 -51.40 8.16
N GLY A 477 7.11 -51.99 7.61
CA GLY A 477 7.22 -53.43 7.45
C GLY A 477 7.21 -53.93 6.01
N ARG A 478 8.36 -53.79 5.34
CA ARG A 478 8.95 -54.89 4.55
C ARG A 478 10.46 -54.87 4.79
N ARG A 479 10.89 -55.67 5.78
CA ARG A 479 12.15 -56.40 5.71
C ARG A 479 11.83 -57.75 5.08
#